data_AF-A0A9X5ZDQ1-F1
#
_entry.id   AF-A0A9X5ZDQ1-F1
#
_cell.length_a   1.000
_cell.length_b   1.000
_cell.length_c   1.000
_cell.angle_alpha   90.00
_cell.angle_beta   90.00
_cell.angle_gamma   90.00
#
_symmetry.space_group_name_H-M   'P 1'
#
loop_
_entity.id
_entity.type
_entity.pdbx_description
1 polymer ?
#
loop_
_entity_poly.entity_id
_entity_poly.type
_entity_poly.pdbx_seq_one_letter_code
_entity_poly.pdbx_strand_id
1 'polypeptide(L)'
;MTLKEALQKVTKENRMYFNYKFPDTRFNQTIQPKNEEEFLISVGRKTMNGFINWEKTPEYANLVALYLQSKMIDDIYKIYDVVRVKALEGDDKSITTFLKLNKEINTIVKAGRVLVEEEIEEDDGLSL
;
A
#
# COMPACT_ATOMS: atom_id res chain seq x y z
N MET A 1 0.26 1.74 11.49
CA MET A 1 0.48 0.33 11.10
C MET A 1 0.59 0.27 9.59
N THR A 2 1.71 -0.23 9.07
CA THR A 2 1.95 -0.37 7.62
C THR A 2 1.33 -1.68 7.08
N LEU A 3 1.18 -1.80 5.75
CA LEU A 3 0.77 -3.05 5.12
C LEU A 3 1.71 -4.22 5.49
N LYS A 4 3.02 -3.96 5.53
CA LYS A 4 4.04 -4.96 5.87
C LYS A 4 3.84 -5.48 7.30
N GLU A 5 3.66 -4.58 8.28
CA GLU A 5 3.38 -4.93 9.67
C GLU A 5 2.06 -5.71 9.80
N ALA A 6 1.02 -5.28 9.08
CA ALA A 6 -0.28 -5.95 9.13
C ALA A 6 -0.21 -7.37 8.55
N LEU A 7 0.50 -7.56 7.43
CA LEU A 7 0.72 -8.87 6.82
C LEU A 7 1.56 -9.82 7.69
N GLN A 8 2.38 -9.31 8.61
CA GLN A 8 3.12 -10.15 9.55
C GLN A 8 2.23 -10.77 10.63
N LYS A 9 1.05 -10.18 10.89
CA LYS A 9 0.12 -10.62 11.94
C LYS A 9 -0.84 -11.72 11.48
N VAL A 10 -1.04 -11.89 10.18
CA VAL A 10 -1.91 -12.95 9.64
C VAL A 10 -1.16 -14.27 9.49
N THR A 11 -1.91 -15.37 9.30
CA THR A 11 -1.30 -16.69 9.07
C THR A 11 -0.42 -16.69 7.82
N LYS A 12 0.56 -17.60 7.79
CA LYS A 12 1.49 -17.72 6.65
C LYS A 12 0.72 -17.96 5.35
N GLU A 13 -0.28 -18.84 5.35
CA GLU A 13 -1.08 -19.12 4.16
C GLU A 13 -1.91 -17.91 3.71
N ASN A 14 -2.51 -17.17 4.64
CA ASN A 14 -3.29 -15.97 4.32
C ASN A 14 -2.40 -14.86 3.75
N ARG A 15 -1.20 -14.68 4.30
CA ARG A 15 -0.20 -13.77 3.72
C ARG A 15 0.21 -14.20 2.31
N MET A 16 0.45 -15.51 2.10
CA MET A 16 0.77 -16.04 0.77
C MET A 16 -0.39 -15.85 -0.20
N TYR A 17 -1.63 -16.00 0.26
CA TYR A 17 -2.83 -15.74 -0.54
C TYR A 17 -2.96 -14.26 -0.91
N PHE A 18 -2.72 -13.36 0.03
CA PHE A 18 -2.72 -11.92 -0.25
C PHE A 18 -1.69 -11.56 -1.33
N ASN A 19 -0.47 -12.07 -1.19
CA ASN A 19 0.59 -11.90 -2.18
C ASN A 19 0.28 -12.56 -3.54
N TYR A 20 -0.54 -13.61 -3.57
CA TYR A 20 -1.03 -14.23 -4.79
C TYR A 20 -2.05 -13.33 -5.51
N LYS A 21 -2.96 -12.71 -4.76
CA LYS A 21 -3.98 -11.78 -5.30
C LYS A 21 -3.41 -10.41 -5.68
N PHE A 22 -2.37 -9.96 -4.98
CA PHE A 22 -1.68 -8.69 -5.20
C PHE A 22 -0.17 -8.92 -5.42
N PRO A 23 0.25 -9.38 -6.61
CA PRO A 23 1.61 -9.89 -6.85
C PRO A 23 2.75 -8.89 -6.65
N ASP A 24 2.46 -7.60 -6.74
CA ASP A 24 3.38 -6.48 -6.52
C ASP A 24 3.71 -6.26 -5.03
N THR A 25 2.95 -6.88 -4.13
CA THR A 25 3.24 -6.89 -2.68
C THR A 25 4.31 -7.92 -2.31
N ARG A 26 4.73 -8.76 -3.26
CA ARG A 26 5.81 -9.73 -3.08
C ARG A 26 7.16 -9.03 -3.01
N PHE A 27 8.06 -9.58 -2.20
CA PHE A 27 9.46 -9.14 -2.14
C PHE A 27 10.16 -9.32 -3.50
N ASN A 28 10.03 -10.51 -4.10
CA ASN A 28 10.57 -10.78 -5.42
C ASN A 28 9.45 -10.65 -6.48
N GLN A 29 9.45 -9.53 -7.18
CA GLN A 29 8.47 -9.22 -8.23
C GLN A 29 8.85 -9.79 -9.60
N THR A 30 10.07 -10.32 -9.79
CA THR A 30 10.52 -10.89 -11.08
C THR A 30 9.98 -12.29 -11.32
N ILE A 31 9.51 -12.97 -10.27
CA ILE A 31 8.92 -14.30 -10.37
C ILE A 31 7.51 -14.17 -10.93
N GLN A 32 7.17 -14.96 -11.95
CA GLN A 32 5.82 -14.98 -12.49
C GLN A 32 4.79 -15.32 -11.40
N PRO A 33 3.62 -14.64 -11.38
CA PRO A 33 2.53 -15.04 -10.50
C PRO A 33 2.15 -16.50 -10.76
N LYS A 34 1.95 -17.26 -9.70
CA LYS A 34 1.45 -18.64 -9.79
C LYS A 34 0.05 -18.64 -10.37
N ASN A 35 -0.32 -19.69 -11.09
CA ASN A 35 -1.74 -19.98 -11.31
C ASN A 35 -2.39 -20.54 -10.02
N GLU A 36 -3.71 -20.73 -10.04
CA GLU A 36 -4.46 -21.18 -8.86
C GLU A 36 -4.00 -22.56 -8.36
N GLU A 37 -3.78 -23.51 -9.26
CA GLU A 37 -3.35 -24.88 -8.93
C GLU A 37 -1.97 -24.87 -8.27
N GLU A 38 -1.01 -24.17 -8.88
CA GLU A 38 0.34 -23.99 -8.35
C GLU A 38 0.33 -23.28 -6.98
N PHE A 39 -0.54 -22.30 -6.82
CA PHE A 39 -0.71 -21.61 -5.55
C PHE A 39 -1.23 -22.58 -4.48
N LEU A 40 -2.31 -23.30 -4.76
CA LEU A 40 -2.93 -24.28 -3.86
C LEU A 40 -1.95 -25.38 -3.43
N ILE A 41 -1.18 -25.92 -4.37
CA ILE A 41 -0.10 -26.89 -4.08
C ILE A 41 0.89 -26.27 -3.09
N SER A 42 1.31 -25.02 -3.31
CA SER A 42 2.32 -24.38 -2.48
C SER A 42 1.89 -24.05 -1.05
N VAL A 43 0.59 -23.95 -0.80
CA VAL A 43 0.01 -23.75 0.54
C VAL A 43 -0.62 -25.04 1.11
N GLY A 44 -0.48 -26.17 0.43
CA GLY A 44 -1.00 -27.46 0.87
C GLY A 44 -2.52 -27.51 0.97
N ARG A 45 -3.24 -26.79 0.08
CA ARG A 45 -4.72 -26.74 0.07
C ARG A 45 -5.26 -27.39 -1.19
N LYS A 46 -6.48 -27.94 -1.09
CA LYS A 46 -7.19 -28.55 -2.24
C LYS A 46 -8.12 -27.58 -2.95
N THR A 47 -8.56 -26.52 -2.28
CA THR A 47 -9.60 -25.60 -2.78
C THR A 47 -9.37 -24.19 -2.27
N MET A 48 -9.82 -23.18 -3.01
CA MET A 48 -9.77 -21.77 -2.61
C MET A 48 -10.80 -21.36 -1.54
N ASN A 49 -11.78 -22.22 -1.24
CA ASN A 49 -12.93 -21.89 -0.39
C ASN A 49 -12.55 -21.26 0.96
N GLY A 50 -11.48 -21.73 1.60
CA GLY A 50 -10.99 -21.15 2.86
C GLY A 50 -10.53 -19.70 2.70
N PHE A 51 -9.80 -19.41 1.62
CA PHE A 51 -9.34 -18.06 1.31
C PHE A 51 -10.50 -17.16 0.88
N ILE A 52 -11.41 -17.65 0.04
CA ILE A 52 -12.61 -16.90 -0.38
C ILE A 52 -13.50 -16.55 0.83
N ASN A 53 -13.61 -17.44 1.82
CA ASN A 53 -14.29 -17.13 3.07
C ASN A 53 -13.52 -16.10 3.90
N TRP A 54 -12.20 -16.19 3.93
CA TRP A 54 -11.34 -15.21 4.62
C TRP A 54 -11.45 -13.81 4.00
N GLU A 55 -11.66 -13.69 2.68
CA GLU A 55 -11.87 -12.39 2.01
C GLU A 55 -13.04 -11.59 2.59
N LYS A 56 -14.01 -12.26 3.23
CA LYS A 56 -15.19 -11.62 3.83
C LYS A 56 -14.94 -11.13 5.26
N THR A 57 -13.74 -11.32 5.79
CA THR A 57 -13.40 -10.95 7.16
C THR A 57 -12.92 -9.49 7.26
N PRO A 58 -13.10 -8.83 8.41
CA PRO A 58 -12.52 -7.51 8.66
C PRO A 58 -10.99 -7.48 8.54
N GLU A 59 -10.32 -8.59 8.88
CA GLU A 59 -8.86 -8.71 8.75
C GLU A 59 -8.41 -8.53 7.29
N TYR A 60 -9.05 -9.24 6.36
CA TYR A 60 -8.76 -9.11 4.94
C TYR A 60 -9.11 -7.71 4.41
N ALA A 61 -10.27 -7.18 4.79
CA ALA A 61 -10.70 -5.85 4.37
C ALA A 61 -9.68 -4.77 4.80
N ASN A 62 -9.13 -4.87 6.00
CA ASN A 62 -8.09 -3.97 6.49
C ASN A 62 -6.79 -4.08 5.68
N LEU A 63 -6.36 -5.29 5.32
CA LEU A 63 -5.18 -5.47 4.45
C LEU A 63 -5.37 -4.84 3.07
N VAL A 64 -6.56 -5.00 2.47
CA VAL A 64 -6.88 -4.37 1.19
C VAL A 64 -6.89 -2.84 1.32
N ALA A 65 -7.44 -2.29 2.40
CA ALA A 65 -7.43 -0.85 2.64
C ALA A 65 -6.00 -0.30 2.75
N LEU A 66 -5.12 -0.96 3.50
CA LEU A 66 -3.70 -0.59 3.62
C LEU A 66 -2.96 -0.72 2.28
N TYR A 67 -3.28 -1.72 1.48
CA TYR A 67 -2.73 -1.88 0.13
C TYR A 67 -3.18 -0.76 -0.81
N LEU A 68 -4.46 -0.40 -0.81
CA LEU A 68 -4.94 0.73 -1.62
C LEU A 68 -4.31 2.05 -1.16
N GLN A 69 -4.12 2.22 0.16
CA GLN A 69 -3.43 3.38 0.71
C GLN A 69 -1.97 3.46 0.23
N SER A 70 -1.25 2.34 0.13
CA SER A 70 0.14 2.34 -0.37
C SER A 70 0.23 2.70 -1.85
N LYS A 71 -0.81 2.39 -2.64
CA LYS A 71 -0.92 2.80 -4.06
C LYS A 71 -1.31 4.26 -4.25
N MET A 72 -1.95 4.86 -3.26
CA MET A 72 -2.47 6.21 -3.36
C MET A 72 -1.37 7.24 -3.64
N ILE A 73 -0.14 7.04 -3.17
CA ILE A 73 0.97 7.96 -3.45
C ILE A 73 1.34 7.98 -4.94
N ASP A 74 1.45 6.82 -5.57
CA ASP A 74 1.72 6.71 -7.02
C ASP A 74 0.59 7.36 -7.82
N ASP A 75 -0.66 7.19 -7.39
CA ASP A 75 -1.80 7.78 -8.07
C ASP A 75 -1.89 9.30 -7.85
N ILE A 76 -1.56 9.81 -6.66
CA ILE A 76 -1.43 11.24 -6.40
C ILE A 76 -0.37 11.84 -7.33
N TYR A 77 0.76 11.17 -7.51
CA TYR A 77 1.81 11.62 -8.43
C TYR A 77 1.31 11.73 -9.88
N LYS A 78 0.64 10.69 -10.39
CA LYS A 78 0.07 10.71 -11.75
C LYS A 78 -1.01 11.80 -11.91
N ILE A 79 -1.87 11.97 -10.90
CA ILE A 79 -2.92 13.00 -10.91
C ILE A 79 -2.29 14.39 -10.89
N TYR A 80 -1.23 14.59 -10.09
CA TYR A 80 -0.48 15.84 -10.04
C TYR A 80 0.01 16.24 -11.43
N ASP A 81 0.63 15.32 -12.17
CA ASP A 81 1.16 15.61 -13.51
C ASP A 81 0.06 16.04 -14.48
N VAL A 82 -1.07 15.33 -14.50
CA VAL A 82 -2.21 15.66 -15.37
C VAL A 82 -2.82 17.01 -15.01
N VAL A 83 -3.05 17.26 -13.71
CA VAL A 83 -3.66 18.51 -13.23
C VAL A 83 -2.73 19.70 -13.46
N ARG A 84 -1.42 19.51 -13.28
CA ARG A 84 -0.41 20.55 -13.51
C ARG A 84 -0.42 21.03 -14.95
N VAL A 85 -0.43 20.12 -15.93
CA VAL A 85 -0.43 20.48 -17.36
C VAL A 85 -1.64 21.35 -17.68
N LYS A 86 -2.85 20.92 -17.31
CA LYS A 86 -4.08 21.67 -17.56
C LYS A 86 -4.13 23.02 -16.83
N ALA A 87 -3.60 23.07 -15.61
CA ALA A 87 -3.52 24.32 -14.86
C ALA A 87 -2.60 25.34 -15.54
N LEU A 88 -1.46 24.89 -16.11
CA LEU A 88 -0.56 25.75 -16.87
C LEU A 88 -1.17 26.26 -18.18
N GLU A 89 -2.11 25.52 -18.75
CA GLU A 89 -2.91 25.92 -19.92
C GLU A 89 -4.02 26.93 -19.59
N GLY A 90 -4.23 27.25 -18.29
CA GLY A 90 -5.21 28.22 -17.85
C GLY A 90 -6.59 27.66 -17.49
N ASP A 91 -6.75 26.34 -17.34
CA ASP A 91 -8.03 25.75 -16.90
C ASP A 91 -8.29 26.04 -15.41
N ASP A 92 -9.27 26.91 -15.12
CA ASP A 92 -9.61 27.38 -13.76
C ASP A 92 -9.89 26.25 -12.76
N LYS A 93 -10.55 25.17 -13.20
CA LYS A 93 -10.86 24.01 -12.35
C LYS A 93 -9.58 23.27 -11.97
N SER A 94 -8.68 23.07 -12.93
CA SER A 94 -7.39 22.43 -12.72
C SER A 94 -6.46 23.30 -11.87
N ILE A 95 -6.45 24.62 -12.05
CA ILE A 95 -5.72 25.54 -11.17
C ILE A 95 -6.19 25.39 -9.71
N THR A 96 -7.50 25.41 -9.48
CA THR A 96 -8.06 25.21 -8.13
C THR A 96 -7.68 23.85 -7.55
N THR A 97 -7.74 22.80 -8.37
CA THR A 97 -7.38 21.43 -7.95
C THR A 97 -5.89 21.34 -7.65
N PHE A 98 -5.04 21.95 -8.45
CA PHE A 98 -3.59 22.01 -8.26
C PHE A 98 -3.24 22.67 -6.91
N LEU A 99 -3.88 23.79 -6.58
CA LEU A 99 -3.67 24.48 -5.31
C LEU A 99 -4.10 23.63 -4.11
N LYS A 100 -5.16 22.82 -4.24
CA LYS A 100 -5.57 21.85 -3.21
C LYS A 100 -4.55 20.73 -3.06
N LEU A 101 -4.10 20.13 -4.17
CA LEU A 101 -3.05 19.10 -4.14
C LEU A 101 -1.77 19.61 -3.48
N ASN A 102 -1.36 20.84 -3.78
CA ASN A 102 -0.20 21.46 -3.14
C ASN A 102 -0.37 21.57 -1.61
N LYS A 103 -1.57 21.87 -1.11
CA LYS A 103 -1.85 21.89 0.34
C LYS A 103 -1.72 20.50 0.95
N GLU A 104 -2.31 19.48 0.32
CA GLU A 104 -2.23 18.09 0.80
C GLU A 104 -0.79 17.57 0.81
N ILE A 105 -0.01 17.83 -0.24
CA ILE A 105 1.41 17.47 -0.31
C ILE A 105 2.19 18.12 0.84
N ASN A 106 1.95 19.40 1.14
CA ASN A 106 2.59 20.07 2.26
C ASN A 106 2.21 19.45 3.62
N THR A 107 0.98 18.96 3.79
CA THR A 107 0.57 18.21 4.99
C THR A 107 1.34 16.89 5.10
N ILE A 108 1.47 16.15 4.01
CA ILE A 108 2.22 14.88 3.97
C ILE A 108 3.70 15.12 4.32
N VAL A 109 4.33 16.15 3.72
CA VAL A 109 5.73 16.51 4.01
C VAL A 109 5.93 16.85 5.49
N LYS A 110 4.99 17.58 6.11
CA LYS A 110 5.05 17.90 7.54
C LYS A 110 4.94 16.64 8.41
N ALA A 111 4.00 15.76 8.10
CA ALA A 111 3.85 14.49 8.82
C ALA A 111 5.11 13.62 8.70
N GLY A 112 5.74 13.56 7.52
CA GLY A 112 6.98 12.83 7.31
C GLY A 112 8.16 13.37 8.13
N ARG A 113 8.25 14.68 8.36
CA ARG A 113 9.30 15.27 9.22
C ARG A 113 9.16 14.82 10.68
N VAL A 114 7.93 14.81 11.19
CA VAL A 114 7.65 14.35 12.56
C VAL A 114 8.08 12.90 12.75
N LEU A 115 7.77 12.01 11.79
CA LEU A 115 8.19 10.60 11.86
C LEU A 115 9.71 10.43 11.89
N VAL A 116 10.44 11.22 11.11
CA VAL A 116 11.92 11.18 11.11
C VAL A 116 12.48 11.70 12.43
N GLU A 117 11.89 12.73 13.01
CA GLU A 117 12.29 13.27 14.31
C GLU A 117 12.01 12.26 15.45
N GLU A 118 10.85 11.59 15.43
CA GLU A 118 10.50 10.52 16.38
C GLU A 118 11.42 9.29 16.27
N GLU A 119 11.78 8.85 15.04
CA GLU A 119 12.71 7.73 14.85
C GLU A 119 14.14 8.05 15.35
N ILE A 120 14.59 9.31 15.25
CA ILE A 120 15.90 9.74 15.76
C ILE A 120 15.91 9.75 17.30
N GLU A 121 14.81 10.18 17.94
CA GLU A 121 14.68 10.17 19.40
C GLU A 121 14.63 8.75 19.99
N GLU A 122 14.11 7.76 19.25
CA GLU A 122 14.08 6.36 19.68
C GLU A 122 15.44 5.63 19.52
N ASP A 123 16.30 6.03 18.57
CA ASP A 123 17.61 5.39 18.30
C ASP A 123 18.77 5.95 19.16
N ASP A 124 18.65 7.16 19.71
CA ASP A 124 19.64 7.78 20.62
C ASP A 124 19.62 7.18 22.06
N GLY A 125 18.89 6.09 22.28
CA GLY A 125 18.69 5.42 23.58
C GLY A 125 19.64 4.27 23.93
N LEU A 126 20.63 3.91 23.09
CA LEU A 126 21.63 2.90 23.43
C LEU A 126 22.93 3.53 23.96
N SER A 127 22.93 3.87 25.25
CA SER A 127 24.17 4.02 26.03
C SER A 127 24.38 2.80 26.95
N LEU A 128 25.51 2.11 26.70
CA LEU A 128 26.19 1.04 27.46
C LEU A 128 25.66 -0.40 27.33
#